data_AF-A0A0A8UUI0-F1
#
_entry.id   AF-A0A0A8UUI0-F1
#
_cell.length_a   1.000
_cell.length_b   1.000
_cell.length_c   1.000
_cell.angle_alpha   90.00
_cell.angle_beta   90.00
_cell.angle_gamma   90.00
#
_symmetry.space_group_name_H-M   'P 1'
#
loop_
_entity.id
_entity.type
_entity.pdbx_description
1 polymer ?
#
loop_
_entity_poly.entity_id
_entity_poly.type
_entity_poly.pdbx_seq_one_letter_code
_entity_poly.pdbx_strand_id
1 'polypeptide(L)'
;MKRNWDMIRNILLRVEELEPNALLTLDSFPNNEHPQISYHLEIMEEAGLIHGKIHKTPGGSPHGFHLIRLTWLGHDFLESVRSDARWEEIKKQLNTKELGMNIENIMAIAQALTQKLLP
;
A
#
# COMPACT_ATOMS: atom_id res chain seq x y z
N MET A 1 13.89 -5.63 -4.79
CA MET A 1 13.31 -6.57 -3.80
C MET A 1 11.97 -7.08 -4.34
N LYS A 2 11.34 -8.11 -3.74
CA LYS A 2 9.98 -8.52 -4.15
C LYS A 2 8.95 -7.60 -3.51
N ARG A 3 7.90 -7.22 -4.26
CA ARG A 3 6.76 -6.47 -3.74
C ARG A 3 5.93 -7.34 -2.79
N ASN A 4 5.68 -6.82 -1.60
CA ASN A 4 4.83 -7.41 -0.57
C ASN A 4 3.55 -6.58 -0.43
N TRP A 5 2.41 -7.16 -0.81
CA TRP A 5 1.12 -6.47 -0.81
C TRP A 5 0.51 -6.31 0.58
N ASP A 6 0.78 -7.23 1.51
CA ASP A 6 0.33 -7.08 2.89
C ASP A 6 1.08 -5.91 3.56
N MET A 7 2.37 -5.72 3.25
CA MET A 7 3.13 -4.56 3.71
C MET A 7 2.59 -3.25 3.13
N ILE A 8 2.30 -3.21 1.82
CA ILE A 8 1.68 -2.04 1.17
C ILE A 8 0.36 -1.68 1.86
N ARG A 9 -0.53 -2.67 2.05
CA ARG A 9 -1.82 -2.48 2.74
C ARG A 9 -1.62 -1.93 4.16
N ASN A 10 -0.70 -2.52 4.92
CA ASN A 10 -0.41 -2.11 6.29
C ASN A 10 0.21 -0.71 6.38
N ILE A 11 0.99 -0.29 5.38
CA ILE A 11 1.46 1.09 5.29
C ILE A 11 0.27 2.00 5.06
N LEU A 12 -0.56 1.74 4.04
CA LEU A 12 -1.73 2.56 3.69
C LEU A 12 -2.67 2.79 4.87
N LEU A 13 -2.99 1.74 5.63
CA LEU A 13 -3.81 1.83 6.85
C LEU A 13 -3.20 2.82 7.86
N ARG A 14 -1.90 2.71 8.13
CA ARG A 14 -1.20 3.61 9.06
C ARG A 14 -1.15 5.06 8.58
N VAL A 15 -1.06 5.30 7.27
CA VAL A 15 -1.07 6.68 6.72
C VAL A 15 -2.42 7.35 6.99
N GLU A 16 -3.50 6.58 6.86
CA GLU A 16 -4.85 7.11 7.01
C GLU A 16 -5.19 7.44 8.47
N GLU A 17 -4.54 6.78 9.43
CA GLU A 17 -4.64 7.07 10.86
C GLU A 17 -3.90 8.35 11.29
N LEU A 18 -3.14 8.99 10.39
CA LEU A 18 -2.41 10.21 10.71
C LEU A 18 -3.36 11.40 10.88
N GLU A 19 -3.14 12.15 11.95
CA GLU A 19 -3.77 13.46 12.13
C GLU A 19 -3.33 14.45 11.05
N PRO A 20 -4.15 15.46 10.73
CA PRO A 20 -3.75 16.54 9.84
C PRO A 20 -2.41 17.16 10.28
N ASN A 21 -1.44 17.19 9.36
CA ASN A 21 -0.06 17.67 9.57
C ASN A 21 0.90 16.72 10.31
N ALA A 22 0.48 15.50 10.69
CA ALA A 22 1.40 14.47 11.14
C ALA A 22 2.19 13.89 9.95
N LEU A 23 3.38 13.34 10.24
CA LEU A 23 4.22 12.66 9.26
C LEU A 23 4.46 11.22 9.73
N LEU A 24 4.30 10.25 8.83
CA LEU A 24 4.80 8.90 9.08
C LEU A 24 6.30 8.88 8.76
N THR A 25 7.09 8.42 9.73
CA THR A 25 8.54 8.24 9.58
C THR A 25 8.91 6.78 9.72
N LEU A 26 10.16 6.43 9.39
CA LEU A 26 10.66 5.05 9.58
C LEU A 26 10.62 4.61 11.05
N ASP A 27 10.71 5.53 12.00
CA ASP A 27 10.64 5.24 13.45
C ASP A 27 9.27 4.69 13.88
N SER A 28 8.25 4.80 13.02
CA SER A 28 6.95 4.14 13.21
C SER A 28 6.97 2.63 12.91
N PHE A 29 8.12 2.09 12.48
CA PHE A 29 8.31 0.68 12.10
C PHE A 29 9.51 0.06 12.82
N PRO A 30 9.52 -1.28 13.02
CA PRO A 30 10.68 -1.98 13.57
C PRO A 30 11.95 -1.75 12.74
N ASN A 31 13.09 -1.48 13.39
CA ASN A 31 14.36 -1.17 12.73
C ASN A 31 14.82 -2.26 11.73
N ASN A 32 14.51 -3.53 12.01
CA ASN A 32 14.83 -4.65 11.12
C ASN A 32 13.99 -4.66 9.83
N GLU A 33 12.85 -3.95 9.80
CA GLU A 33 11.98 -3.82 8.64
C GLU A 33 12.26 -2.57 7.81
N HIS A 34 13.05 -1.61 8.32
CA HIS A 34 13.33 -0.34 7.64
C HIS A 34 13.76 -0.49 6.17
N PRO A 35 14.67 -1.42 5.79
CA PRO A 35 15.03 -1.60 4.38
C PRO A 35 13.84 -2.02 3.50
N GLN A 36 12.94 -2.85 4.04
CA GLN A 36 11.75 -3.29 3.33
C GLN A 36 10.73 -2.17 3.24
N ILE A 37 10.47 -1.46 4.33
CA ILE A 37 9.54 -0.33 4.37
C ILE A 37 10.00 0.77 3.40
N SER A 38 11.27 1.16 3.44
CA SER A 38 11.87 2.12 2.50
C SER A 38 11.64 1.74 1.04
N TYR A 39 11.89 0.47 0.69
CA TYR A 39 11.65 -0.03 -0.66
C TYR A 39 10.17 0.05 -1.07
N HIS A 40 9.25 -0.32 -0.17
CA HIS A 40 7.81 -0.28 -0.48
C HIS A 40 7.29 1.14 -0.60
N LEU A 41 7.75 2.06 0.26
CA LEU A 41 7.39 3.47 0.16
C LEU A 41 7.85 4.08 -1.16
N GLU A 42 9.04 3.73 -1.65
CA GLU A 42 9.54 4.17 -2.96
C GLU A 42 8.63 3.73 -4.10
N ILE A 43 8.34 2.44 -4.21
CA ILE A 43 7.47 1.94 -5.29
C ILE A 43 6.00 2.37 -5.14
N MET A 44 5.53 2.65 -3.91
CA MET A 44 4.17 3.16 -3.67
C MET A 44 4.05 4.63 -4.09
N GLU A 45 5.09 5.43 -3.88
CA GLU A 45 5.16 6.81 -4.38
C GLU A 45 5.24 6.83 -5.91
N GLU A 46 6.07 5.97 -6.53
CA GLU A 46 6.14 5.80 -7.99
C GLU A 46 4.78 5.36 -8.59
N ALA A 47 4.04 4.49 -7.89
CA ALA A 47 2.71 4.05 -8.29
C ALA A 47 1.61 5.11 -8.03
N GLY A 48 1.95 6.23 -7.39
CA GLY A 48 1.02 7.29 -7.07
C GLY A 48 -0.03 6.91 -6.03
N LEU A 49 0.24 5.93 -5.15
CA LEU A 49 -0.65 5.58 -4.02
C LEU A 49 -0.49 6.53 -2.83
N ILE A 50 0.70 7.09 -2.68
CA ILE A 50 1.06 7.94 -1.55
C ILE A 50 1.81 9.18 -2.03
N HIS A 51 1.84 10.20 -1.18
CA HIS A 51 2.64 11.40 -1.40
C HIS A 51 3.52 11.65 -0.18
N GLY A 52 4.83 11.76 -0.41
CA GLY A 52 5.79 11.99 0.66
C GLY A 52 7.08 12.60 0.14
N LYS A 53 8.12 12.46 0.97
CA LYS A 53 9.49 12.79 0.59
C LYS A 53 10.41 11.67 1.05
N ILE A 54 11.04 11.02 0.08
CA ILE A 54 12.08 10.03 0.29
C ILE A 54 13.42 10.73 0.47
N HIS A 55 14.11 10.42 1.57
CA HIS A 55 15.48 10.87 1.81
C HIS A 55 16.43 9.73 1.47
N LYS A 56 17.22 9.91 0.39
CA LYS A 56 18.22 8.95 -0.07
C LYS A 56 19.51 9.67 -0.48
N THR A 57 20.64 9.02 -0.25
CA THR A 57 21.91 9.45 -0.83
C THR A 57 21.94 9.12 -2.32
N PRO A 58 22.69 9.88 -3.15
CA PRO A 58 22.83 9.55 -4.57
C PRO A 58 23.35 8.11 -4.76
N GLY A 59 22.59 7.28 -5.47
CA GLY A 59 22.92 5.87 -5.70
C GLY A 59 22.76 4.95 -4.48
N GLY A 60 22.29 5.47 -3.33
CA GLY A 60 22.07 4.70 -2.12
C GLY A 60 20.62 4.34 -1.86
N SER A 61 20.39 3.41 -0.94
CA SER A 61 19.06 3.05 -0.46
C SER A 61 18.44 4.20 0.35
N PRO A 62 17.11 4.36 0.36
CA PRO A 62 16.45 5.33 1.22
C PRO A 62 16.77 5.10 2.70
N HIS A 63 17.21 6.15 3.37
CA HIS A 63 17.58 6.15 4.79
C HIS A 63 16.59 6.94 5.67
N GLY A 64 15.55 7.52 5.05
CA GLY A 64 14.53 8.28 5.76
C GLY A 64 13.34 8.52 4.86
N PHE A 65 12.18 8.74 5.48
CA PHE A 65 10.96 9.07 4.77
C PHE A 65 10.10 10.00 5.61
N HIS A 66 9.51 11.00 4.96
CA HIS A 66 8.43 11.80 5.52
C HIS A 66 7.19 11.57 4.66
N LEU A 67 6.28 10.73 5.15
CA LEU A 67 5.00 10.54 4.48
C LEU A 67 4.06 11.68 4.83
N ILE A 68 3.41 12.25 3.83
CA ILE A 68 2.49 13.38 4.05
C ILE A 68 1.05 12.88 4.05
N ARG A 69 0.65 12.09 3.04
CA ARG A 69 -0.74 11.64 2.88
C ARG A 69 -0.88 10.52 1.85
N LEU A 70 -2.07 9.91 1.81
CA LEU A 70 -2.54 9.14 0.67
C LEU A 70 -2.88 10.07 -0.51
N THR A 71 -2.73 9.55 -1.73
CA THR A 71 -3.33 10.20 -2.91
C THR A 71 -4.79 9.79 -3.05
N TRP A 72 -5.53 10.39 -3.99
CA TRP A 72 -6.87 9.93 -4.35
C TRP A 72 -6.88 8.44 -4.74
N LEU A 73 -5.94 8.02 -5.59
CA LEU A 73 -5.77 6.62 -5.95
C LEU A 73 -5.44 5.74 -4.73
N GLY A 74 -4.64 6.25 -3.80
CA GLY A 74 -4.33 5.59 -2.54
C GLY A 74 -5.56 5.32 -1.69
N HIS A 75 -6.45 6.31 -1.55
CA HIS A 75 -7.73 6.15 -0.84
C HIS A 75 -8.63 5.11 -1.52
N ASP A 76 -8.82 5.21 -2.85
CA ASP A 76 -9.66 4.26 -3.59
C ASP A 76 -9.14 2.82 -3.52
N PHE A 77 -7.82 2.67 -3.61
CA PHE A 77 -7.17 1.37 -3.46
C PHE A 77 -7.31 0.84 -2.02
N LEU A 78 -7.03 1.66 -1.02
CA LEU A 78 -7.16 1.27 0.39
C LEU A 78 -8.59 0.84 0.70
N GLU A 79 -9.60 1.57 0.26
CA GLU A 79 -11.01 1.22 0.47
C GLU A 79 -11.36 -0.16 -0.11
N SER A 80 -10.76 -0.51 -1.23
CA SER A 80 -10.95 -1.82 -1.87
C SER A 80 -10.34 -2.99 -1.08
N VAL A 81 -9.25 -2.73 -0.33
CA VAL A 81 -8.50 -3.76 0.41
C VAL A 81 -8.59 -3.62 1.94
N ARG A 82 -9.40 -2.69 2.46
CA ARG A 82 -9.46 -2.33 3.89
C ARG A 82 -9.85 -3.49 4.79
N SER A 83 -10.92 -4.21 4.43
CA SER A 83 -11.43 -5.32 5.26
C SER A 83 -10.53 -6.55 5.15
N ASP A 84 -10.13 -7.14 6.28
CA ASP A 84 -9.35 -8.39 6.29
C ASP A 84 -10.06 -9.50 5.52
N ALA A 85 -11.35 -9.71 5.78
CA ALA A 85 -12.14 -10.73 5.09
C ALA A 85 -12.20 -10.49 3.57
N ARG A 86 -12.36 -9.22 3.16
CA ARG A 86 -12.36 -8.86 1.73
C ARG A 86 -10.97 -9.05 1.12
N TRP A 87 -9.91 -8.70 1.83
CA TRP A 87 -8.54 -8.85 1.37
C TRP A 87 -8.16 -10.31 1.15
N GLU A 88 -8.51 -11.20 2.08
CA GLU A 88 -8.30 -12.64 1.93
C GLU A 88 -9.09 -13.22 0.74
N GLU A 89 -10.35 -12.79 0.55
CA GLU A 89 -11.14 -13.22 -0.62
C GLU A 89 -10.55 -12.71 -1.94
N ILE A 90 -10.04 -11.47 -1.98
CA ILE A 90 -9.32 -10.94 -3.16
C ILE A 90 -8.10 -11.81 -3.47
N LYS A 91 -7.24 -12.08 -2.47
CA LYS A 91 -6.06 -12.93 -2.64
C LYS A 91 -6.43 -14.31 -3.15
N LYS A 92 -7.48 -14.92 -2.60
CA LYS A 92 -8.01 -16.22 -3.03
C LYS A 92 -8.48 -16.20 -4.48
N GLN A 93 -9.31 -15.22 -4.87
CA GLN A 93 -9.82 -15.10 -6.24
C GLN A 93 -8.70 -14.88 -7.26
N LEU A 94 -7.70 -14.06 -6.93
CA LEU A 94 -6.52 -13.87 -7.79
C LEU A 94 -5.76 -15.18 -7.98
N ASN A 95 -5.53 -15.92 -6.89
CA ASN A 95 -4.86 -17.22 -6.95
C ASN A 95 -5.65 -18.25 -7.76
N THR A 96 -6.96 -18.37 -7.53
CA THR A 96 -7.83 -19.29 -8.28
C THR A 96 -7.88 -18.98 -9.78
N LYS A 97 -7.77 -17.70 -10.16
CA LYS A 97 -7.75 -17.26 -11.57
C LYS A 97 -6.35 -17.20 -12.17
N GLU A 98 -5.32 -17.60 -11.41
CA GLU A 98 -3.90 -17.50 -11.80
C GLU A 98 -3.48 -16.08 -12.25
N LEU A 99 -4.11 -15.05 -11.67
CA LEU A 99 -3.83 -13.66 -11.97
C LEU A 99 -2.73 -13.13 -11.04
N GLY A 100 -1.77 -12.39 -11.62
CA GLY A 100 -0.73 -11.72 -10.84
C GLY A 100 -1.30 -10.62 -9.94
N MET A 101 -0.71 -10.44 -8.75
CA MET A 101 -1.08 -9.35 -7.86
C MET A 101 -0.46 -8.02 -8.35
N ASN A 102 -1.23 -7.28 -9.15
CA ASN A 102 -0.98 -5.90 -9.56
C ASN A 102 -2.22 -5.03 -9.20
N ILE A 103 -2.08 -3.70 -9.21
CA ILE A 103 -3.17 -2.79 -8.81
C ILE A 103 -4.44 -3.06 -9.62
N GLU A 104 -4.31 -3.17 -10.95
CA GLU A 104 -5.43 -3.40 -11.86
C GLU A 104 -6.21 -4.67 -11.51
N ASN A 105 -5.53 -5.80 -11.37
CA ASN A 105 -6.14 -7.08 -11.04
C ASN A 105 -6.79 -7.05 -9.64
N ILE A 106 -6.12 -6.44 -8.65
CA ILE A 106 -6.67 -6.29 -7.30
C ILE A 106 -7.97 -5.48 -7.33
N MET A 107 -7.96 -4.33 -8.00
CA MET A 107 -9.13 -3.46 -8.13
C MET A 107 -10.26 -4.14 -8.92
N ALA A 108 -9.95 -4.84 -10.01
CA ALA A 108 -10.93 -5.57 -10.80
C ALA A 108 -11.65 -6.65 -9.99
N ILE A 109 -10.91 -7.44 -9.21
CA ILE A 109 -11.51 -8.45 -8.32
C ILE A 109 -12.30 -7.77 -7.19
N ALA A 110 -11.77 -6.71 -6.58
CA ALA A 110 -12.46 -5.99 -5.52
C ALA A 110 -13.81 -5.40 -6.00
N GLN A 111 -13.86 -4.85 -7.21
CA GLN A 111 -15.08 -4.35 -7.85
C GLN A 111 -16.07 -5.48 -8.16
N ALA A 112 -15.59 -6.61 -8.70
CA ALA A 112 -16.44 -7.76 -8.96
C ALA A 112 -17.08 -8.33 -7.67
N LEU A 113 -16.36 -8.29 -6.54
CA LEU A 113 -16.90 -8.68 -5.24
C LEU A 113 -17.99 -7.69 -4.75
N THR A 114 -17.79 -6.38 -4.95
CA THR A 114 -18.81 -5.37 -4.61
C THR A 114 -20.06 -5.50 -5.48
N GLN A 115 -19.92 -5.73 -6.79
CA GLN A 115 -21.07 -5.88 -7.70
C GLN A 115 -21.97 -7.05 -7.32
N LYS A 116 -21.41 -8.14 -6.79
CA LYS A 116 -22.21 -9.28 -6.29
C LYS A 116 -23.07 -8.94 -5.06
N LEU A 117 -22.77 -7.85 -4.37
CA LEU A 117 -23.50 -7.37 -3.19
C LEU A 117 -24.53 -6.30 -3.55
N LEU A 118 -24.50 -5.78 -4.79
CA LEU A 118 -25.50 -4.82 -5.26
C LEU A 118 -26.82 -5.57 -5.57
N PRO A 119 -27.98 -4.99 -5.20
CA PRO A 119 -29.29 -5.59 -5.43
C PRO A 119 -29.70 -5.62 -6.91
#